data_AF-A0A9D4H5M1-F1
#
_entry.id   AF-A0A9D4H5M1-F1
#
_cell.length_a   1.000
_cell.length_b   1.000
_cell.length_c   1.000
_cell.angle_alpha   90.00
_cell.angle_beta   90.00
_cell.angle_gamma   90.00
#
_symmetry.space_group_name_H-M   'P 1'
#
loop_
_entity.id
_entity.type
_entity.pdbx_description
1 polymer ?
#
loop_
_entity_poly.entity_id
_entity_poly.type
_entity_poly.pdbx_seq_one_letter_code
_entity_poly.pdbx_strand_id
1 'polypeptide(L)'
;MFSLLVGTVFACVLGMCEGGDVLGCTCTVKSTNLELGCKSDFIFKTQVISGIKNDSIGLYYDIKKPSYGNIYKFNFKADVSKANEEKIYTAAINSCGVRLTKGTYVLSGSVDYKRNKNMGIGECSSWVERLPISKESNILLNKFKQETVVCPV
;
A
#
# COMPACT_ATOMS: atom_id res chain seq x y z
N MET A 1 34.78 -1.69 5.74
CA MET A 1 33.58 -1.38 6.52
C MET A 1 32.73 -0.42 5.70
N PHE A 2 31.82 -0.92 4.88
CA PHE A 2 30.95 -0.08 4.05
C PHE A 2 29.57 0.03 4.71
N SER A 3 29.17 1.30 4.82
CA SER A 3 28.05 1.85 5.58
C SER A 3 26.69 1.18 5.29
N LEU A 4 26.07 0.67 6.37
CA LEU A 4 24.74 0.06 6.45
C LEU A 4 23.61 1.11 6.50
N LEU A 5 23.85 2.34 6.04
CA LEU A 5 22.93 3.48 6.20
C LEU A 5 22.04 3.80 4.99
N VAL A 6 22.23 3.16 3.83
CA VAL A 6 21.47 3.55 2.63
C VAL A 6 20.04 2.96 2.62
N GLY A 7 19.80 1.87 3.36
CA GLY A 7 18.49 1.20 3.40
C GLY A 7 17.48 1.81 4.39
N THR A 8 17.94 2.50 5.43
CA THR A 8 17.07 3.03 6.50
C THR A 8 16.41 4.36 6.13
N VAL A 9 17.02 5.14 5.24
CA VAL A 9 16.49 6.47 4.85
C VAL A 9 15.26 6.36 3.93
N PHE A 10 15.12 5.27 3.18
CA PHE A 10 14.02 5.15 2.21
C PHE A 10 12.64 4.91 2.86
N ALA A 11 12.60 4.35 4.07
CA ALA A 11 11.36 4.10 4.81
C ALA A 11 10.70 5.38 5.36
N CYS A 12 11.51 6.36 5.81
CA CYS A 12 10.98 7.65 6.28
C CYS A 12 10.47 8.55 5.14
N VAL A 13 11.05 8.41 3.95
CA VAL A 13 10.81 9.32 2.82
C VAL A 13 9.42 9.18 2.20
N LEU A 14 8.78 8.00 2.32
CA LEU A 14 7.41 7.78 1.82
C LEU A 14 6.33 8.41 2.72
N GLY A 15 6.71 9.13 3.80
CA GLY A 15 5.75 9.80 4.69
C GLY A 15 4.88 8.84 5.50
N MET A 16 5.33 7.59 5.66
CA MET A 16 4.56 6.50 6.29
C MET A 16 5.02 6.16 7.71
N CYS A 17 5.94 6.95 8.29
CA CYS A 17 6.34 6.85 9.68
C CYS A 17 6.23 8.23 10.33
N GLU A 18 5.16 8.50 11.06
CA GLU A 18 5.22 9.50 12.13
C GLU A 18 5.88 8.81 13.33
N GLY A 19 7.20 9.01 13.49
CA GLY A 19 7.90 8.68 14.74
C GLY A 19 8.73 7.38 14.81
N GLY A 20 9.28 6.89 13.69
CA GLY A 20 10.17 5.74 13.71
C GLY A 20 11.65 6.14 13.73
N ASP A 21 12.23 6.29 14.93
CA ASP A 21 13.67 6.08 15.10
C ASP A 21 14.05 4.67 14.60
N VAL A 22 15.34 4.42 14.38
CA VAL A 22 15.96 3.20 13.82
C VAL A 22 15.59 1.87 14.55
N LEU A 23 14.71 1.94 15.56
CA LEU A 23 14.28 0.88 16.47
C LEU A 23 12.82 0.49 16.26
N GLY A 24 12.53 -0.19 15.15
CA GLY A 24 11.27 -0.92 14.97
C GLY A 24 10.05 -0.04 14.69
N CYS A 25 9.15 -0.55 13.86
CA CYS A 25 7.87 0.08 13.61
C CYS A 25 6.86 -0.28 14.70
N THR A 26 6.27 0.71 15.36
CA THR A 26 5.10 0.53 16.23
C THR A 26 3.95 1.37 15.68
N CYS A 27 2.91 0.70 15.17
CA CYS A 27 1.66 1.39 14.84
C CYS A 27 0.95 1.73 16.15
N THR A 28 1.06 2.98 16.61
CA THR A 28 0.50 3.47 17.87
C THR A 28 -1.02 3.37 17.94
N VAL A 29 -1.72 3.44 16.80
CA VAL A 29 -3.16 3.17 16.66
C VAL A 29 -3.40 2.46 15.33
N LYS A 30 -4.10 1.32 15.36
CA LYS A 30 -4.52 0.63 14.14
C LYS A 30 -5.67 1.42 13.51
N SER A 31 -5.37 2.24 12.49
CA SER A 31 -6.40 2.93 11.72
C SER A 31 -7.43 1.94 11.17
N THR A 32 -8.69 2.37 11.14
CA THR A 32 -9.77 1.58 10.56
C THR A 32 -9.61 1.47 9.04
N ASN A 33 -10.20 0.44 8.42
CA ASN A 33 -10.19 0.29 6.96
C ASN A 33 -10.82 1.52 6.26
N LEU A 34 -11.77 2.19 6.90
CA LEU A 34 -12.37 3.45 6.41
C LEU A 34 -11.32 4.56 6.35
N GLU A 35 -10.60 4.81 7.45
CA GLU A 35 -9.56 5.84 7.51
C GLU A 35 -8.41 5.55 6.54
N LEU A 36 -7.94 4.30 6.49
CA LEU A 36 -6.89 3.86 5.57
C LEU A 36 -7.32 4.04 4.11
N GLY A 37 -8.55 3.66 3.76
CA GLY A 37 -9.11 3.88 2.43
C GLY A 37 -9.30 5.37 2.09
N CYS A 38 -9.65 6.19 3.07
CA CYS A 38 -9.79 7.63 2.89
C CYS A 38 -8.45 8.33 2.61
N LYS A 39 -7.41 7.97 3.36
CA LYS A 39 -6.05 8.54 3.20
C LYS A 39 -5.29 7.97 1.99
N SER A 40 -5.65 6.79 1.49
CA SER A 40 -4.98 6.16 0.34
C SER A 40 -5.27 6.85 -0.99
N ASP A 41 -4.29 6.84 -1.89
CA ASP A 41 -4.45 7.25 -3.29
C ASP A 41 -5.18 6.18 -4.12
N PHE A 42 -5.00 4.90 -3.78
CA PHE A 42 -5.64 3.79 -4.48
C PHE A 42 -6.22 2.78 -3.51
N ILE A 43 -7.24 2.06 -3.98
CA ILE A 43 -7.76 0.83 -3.38
C ILE A 43 -8.12 -0.11 -4.53
N PHE A 44 -7.51 -1.29 -4.59
CA PHE A 44 -7.85 -2.29 -5.60
C PHE A 44 -7.70 -3.73 -5.07
N LYS A 45 -8.32 -4.66 -5.78
CA LYS A 45 -8.14 -6.10 -5.60
C LYS A 45 -7.14 -6.63 -6.62
N THR A 46 -6.14 -7.37 -6.15
CA THR A 46 -5.11 -7.98 -6.99
C THR A 46 -4.67 -9.35 -6.46
N GLN A 47 -3.87 -10.07 -7.25
CA GLN A 47 -3.18 -11.28 -6.85
C GLN A 47 -1.68 -11.00 -6.69
N VAL A 48 -1.13 -11.29 -5.53
CA VAL A 48 0.32 -11.34 -5.28
C VAL A 48 0.86 -12.64 -5.86
N ILE A 49 1.78 -12.55 -6.82
CA ILE A 49 2.29 -13.70 -7.58
C ILE A 49 3.66 -14.19 -7.10
N SER A 50 4.42 -13.34 -6.41
CA SER A 50 5.75 -13.64 -5.89
C SER A 50 5.88 -13.43 -4.38
N GLY A 51 6.96 -13.94 -3.78
CA GLY A 51 7.45 -13.42 -2.51
C GLY A 51 8.06 -12.02 -2.68
N ILE A 52 8.57 -11.45 -1.59
CA ILE A 52 9.23 -10.15 -1.60
C ILE A 52 10.50 -10.20 -2.48
N LYS A 53 10.69 -9.17 -3.30
CA LYS A 53 11.85 -8.95 -4.17
C LYS A 53 12.49 -7.61 -3.83
N ASN A 54 13.68 -7.36 -4.36
CA ASN A 54 14.42 -6.10 -4.19
C ASN A 54 14.96 -5.62 -5.54
N ASP A 55 14.85 -4.33 -5.82
CA ASP A 55 15.52 -3.66 -6.93
C ASP A 55 16.20 -2.36 -6.48
N SER A 56 16.63 -1.51 -7.41
CA SER A 56 17.29 -0.24 -7.10
C SER A 56 16.37 0.79 -6.44
N ILE A 57 15.05 0.58 -6.46
CA ILE A 57 14.05 1.46 -5.86
C ILE A 57 13.73 0.98 -4.44
N GLY A 58 13.61 -0.33 -4.25
CA GLY A 58 13.45 -0.92 -2.93
C GLY A 58 12.79 -2.29 -2.97
N LEU A 59 12.15 -2.65 -1.85
CA LEU A 59 11.45 -3.92 -1.73
C LEU A 59 10.08 -3.85 -2.38
N TYR A 60 9.71 -4.91 -3.09
CA TYR A 60 8.44 -4.96 -3.81
C TYR A 60 7.90 -6.39 -3.93
N TYR A 61 6.61 -6.47 -4.26
CA TYR A 61 5.95 -7.71 -4.66
C TYR A 61 5.50 -7.60 -6.11
N ASP A 62 5.63 -8.69 -6.87
CA ASP A 62 4.94 -8.78 -8.14
C ASP A 62 3.44 -9.03 -7.88
N ILE A 63 2.61 -8.27 -8.58
CA ILE A 63 1.17 -8.37 -8.54
C ILE A 63 0.60 -8.55 -9.94
N LYS A 64 -0.50 -9.28 -10.06
CA LYS A 64 -1.26 -9.34 -11.31
C LYS A 64 -1.86 -7.96 -11.56
N LYS A 65 -1.63 -7.41 -12.75
CA LYS A 65 -2.24 -6.15 -13.19
C LYS A 65 -3.74 -6.10 -12.81
N PRO A 66 -4.18 -5.14 -11.97
CA PRO A 66 -5.57 -5.06 -11.57
C PRO A 66 -6.42 -4.63 -12.77
N SER A 67 -7.45 -5.41 -13.08
CA SER A 67 -8.44 -5.04 -14.10
C SER A 67 -9.33 -3.91 -13.58
N TYR A 68 -9.82 -3.01 -14.45
CA TYR A 68 -10.71 -1.91 -14.08
C TYR A 68 -11.87 -2.30 -13.14
N GLY A 69 -12.48 -3.47 -13.32
CA GLY A 69 -13.56 -3.95 -12.44
C GLY A 69 -13.17 -4.20 -10.97
N ASN A 70 -11.85 -4.31 -10.70
CA ASN A 70 -11.25 -4.57 -9.40
C ASN A 70 -10.63 -3.32 -8.77
N ILE A 71 -10.80 -2.13 -9.36
CA ILE A 71 -10.39 -0.86 -8.79
C ILE A 71 -11.59 -0.27 -8.04
N TYR A 72 -11.41 0.04 -6.76
CA TYR A 72 -12.44 0.61 -5.87
C TYR A 72 -12.19 2.09 -5.59
N LYS A 73 -10.95 2.54 -5.65
CA LYS A 73 -10.57 3.94 -5.56
C LYS A 73 -9.28 4.13 -6.35
N PHE A 74 -9.19 5.22 -7.11
CA PHE A 74 -7.93 5.64 -7.70
C PHE A 74 -7.95 7.16 -7.89
N ASN A 75 -7.06 7.88 -7.22
CA ASN A 75 -6.99 9.33 -7.33
C ASN A 75 -6.31 9.72 -8.65
N PHE A 76 -7.08 10.28 -9.58
CA PHE A 76 -6.71 10.56 -10.98
C PHE A 76 -5.62 11.63 -11.18
N LYS A 77 -5.10 12.24 -10.11
CA LYS A 77 -3.83 13.01 -10.22
C LYS A 77 -2.65 12.09 -10.58
N ALA A 78 -2.79 10.78 -10.38
CA ALA A 78 -1.91 9.75 -10.89
C ALA A 78 -2.35 9.32 -12.29
N ASP A 79 -1.42 9.37 -13.23
CA ASP A 79 -1.56 8.78 -14.56
C ASP A 79 -2.11 7.34 -14.45
N VAL A 80 -3.30 7.08 -14.99
CA VAL A 80 -4.00 5.78 -14.88
C VAL A 80 -3.18 4.63 -15.46
N SER A 81 -2.22 4.94 -16.34
CA SER A 81 -1.23 3.96 -16.81
C SER A 81 -0.38 3.35 -15.69
N LYS A 82 -0.35 3.94 -14.50
CA LYS A 82 0.38 3.46 -13.31
C LYS A 82 -0.45 2.56 -12.39
N ALA A 83 -1.78 2.67 -12.39
CA ALA A 83 -2.65 1.65 -11.79
C ALA A 83 -2.43 0.26 -12.42
N ASN A 84 -1.82 0.25 -13.60
CA ASN A 84 -1.54 -0.92 -14.42
C ASN A 84 -0.14 -1.53 -14.18
N GLU A 85 0.63 -1.03 -13.20
CA GLU A 85 1.91 -1.62 -12.86
C GLU A 85 1.76 -2.99 -12.19
N GLU A 86 2.69 -3.89 -12.50
CA GLU A 86 2.75 -5.25 -11.96
C GLU A 86 3.60 -5.33 -10.70
N LYS A 87 3.92 -4.19 -10.09
CA LYS A 87 4.73 -4.08 -8.87
C LYS A 87 4.00 -3.25 -7.82
N ILE A 88 4.14 -3.67 -6.57
CA ILE A 88 3.77 -2.85 -5.41
C ILE A 88 4.91 -2.83 -4.40
N TYR A 89 5.37 -1.64 -4.07
CA TYR A 89 6.54 -1.43 -3.22
C TYR A 89 6.14 -1.43 -1.74
N THR A 90 7.08 -1.80 -0.88
CA THR A 90 6.92 -1.71 0.57
C THR A 90 8.25 -1.40 1.24
N ALA A 91 8.20 -0.93 2.48
CA ALA A 91 9.39 -0.73 3.28
C ALA A 91 10.02 -2.07 3.72
N ALA A 92 11.21 -2.00 4.31
CA ALA A 92 11.76 -3.16 5.00
C ALA A 92 10.81 -3.62 6.12
N ILE A 93 10.72 -4.93 6.34
CA ILE A 93 9.78 -5.52 7.31
C ILE A 93 10.02 -4.98 8.73
N ASN A 94 11.28 -4.73 9.10
CA ASN A 94 11.66 -4.11 10.37
C ASN A 94 11.40 -2.58 10.41
N SER A 95 10.88 -2.00 9.34
CA SER A 95 10.62 -0.58 9.11
C SER A 95 9.21 -0.34 8.54
N CYS A 96 8.20 -1.02 9.09
CA CYS A 96 6.78 -0.93 8.68
C CYS A 96 6.46 -1.56 7.30
N GLY A 97 7.31 -2.47 6.82
CA GLY A 97 7.08 -3.23 5.60
C GLY A 97 5.96 -4.24 5.75
N VAL A 98 5.07 -4.30 4.76
CA VAL A 98 3.97 -5.27 4.75
C VAL A 98 4.52 -6.65 4.41
N ARG A 99 4.17 -7.67 5.21
CA ARG A 99 4.45 -9.07 4.91
C ARG A 99 3.31 -9.69 4.10
N LEU A 100 3.54 -9.95 2.81
CA LEU A 100 2.59 -10.64 1.95
C LEU A 100 3.06 -12.03 1.56
N THR A 101 2.11 -12.94 1.35
CA THR A 101 2.33 -14.25 0.75
C THR A 101 1.60 -14.32 -0.58
N LYS A 102 1.87 -15.32 -1.42
CA LYS A 102 1.10 -15.53 -2.65
C LYS A 102 -0.38 -15.69 -2.33
N GLY A 103 -1.23 -14.96 -3.05
CA GLY A 103 -2.68 -14.97 -2.83
C GLY A 103 -3.39 -13.75 -3.38
N THR A 104 -4.71 -13.70 -3.20
CA THR A 104 -5.54 -12.56 -3.63
C THR A 104 -5.80 -11.65 -2.45
N TYR A 105 -5.62 -10.34 -2.66
CA TYR A 105 -5.71 -9.32 -1.63
C TYR A 105 -6.51 -8.11 -2.10
N VAL A 106 -7.10 -7.41 -1.15
CA VAL A 106 -7.47 -6.00 -1.26
C VAL A 106 -6.31 -5.20 -0.69
N LEU A 107 -5.81 -4.24 -1.47
CA LEU A 107 -4.68 -3.39 -1.12
C LEU A 107 -5.12 -1.92 -1.28
N SER A 108 -4.87 -1.11 -0.25
CA SER A 108 -4.84 0.34 -0.37
C SER A 108 -3.44 0.86 -0.08
N GLY A 109 -3.11 2.04 -0.61
CA GLY A 109 -1.81 2.65 -0.38
C GLY A 109 -1.67 4.01 -1.04
N SER A 110 -0.43 4.48 -1.14
CA SER A 110 -0.12 5.81 -1.70
C SER A 110 0.71 5.68 -2.96
N VAL A 111 0.61 6.69 -3.83
CA VAL A 111 1.46 6.82 -5.00
C VAL A 111 2.56 7.83 -4.67
N ASP A 112 3.83 7.45 -4.84
CA ASP A 112 4.94 8.39 -4.68
C ASP A 112 5.05 9.29 -5.93
N TYR A 113 4.30 10.40 -5.92
CA TYR A 113 4.30 11.37 -7.02
C TYR A 113 5.64 12.10 -7.23
N LYS A 114 6.55 12.06 -6.24
CA LYS A 114 7.84 12.77 -6.30
C LYS A 114 8.96 11.89 -6.83
N ARG A 115 8.91 10.57 -6.62
CA ARG A 115 9.97 9.62 -7.01
C ARG A 115 9.37 8.45 -7.80
N ASN A 116 9.18 8.67 -9.10
CA ASN A 116 8.84 7.65 -10.10
C ASN A 116 7.36 7.21 -10.19
N LYS A 117 6.45 7.81 -9.41
CA LYS A 117 5.00 7.52 -9.45
C LYS A 117 4.68 6.04 -9.15
N ASN A 118 5.47 5.42 -8.29
CA ASN A 118 5.30 4.02 -7.89
C ASN A 118 4.21 3.87 -6.83
N MET A 119 3.52 2.73 -6.82
CA MET A 119 2.55 2.36 -5.79
C MET A 119 3.26 1.75 -4.57
N GLY A 120 2.99 2.27 -3.38
CA GLY A 120 3.57 1.82 -2.12
C GLY A 120 2.52 1.42 -1.08
N ILE A 121 2.85 0.39 -0.29
CA ILE A 121 2.07 -0.07 0.87
C ILE A 121 2.92 -0.15 2.13
N GLY A 122 2.33 0.15 3.28
CA GLY A 122 2.95 0.12 4.60
C GLY A 122 2.03 -0.45 5.67
N GLU A 123 2.60 -1.07 6.71
CA GLU A 123 1.85 -1.80 7.74
C GLU A 123 0.85 -0.92 8.50
N CYS A 124 1.17 0.36 8.73
CA CYS A 124 0.31 1.29 9.46
C CYS A 124 -0.51 2.21 8.55
N SER A 125 -0.18 2.27 7.25
CA SER A 125 -0.70 3.28 6.31
C SER A 125 -1.52 2.67 5.18
N SER A 126 -1.68 1.35 5.17
CA SER A 126 -2.33 0.61 4.09
C SER A 126 -3.34 -0.38 4.62
N TRP A 127 -4.49 -0.43 3.95
CA TRP A 127 -5.45 -1.50 4.13
C TRP A 127 -4.98 -2.71 3.33
N VAL A 128 -4.62 -3.77 4.05
CA VAL A 128 -4.17 -5.03 3.48
C VAL A 128 -5.07 -6.14 4.01
N GLU A 129 -5.87 -6.74 3.15
CA GLU A 129 -6.79 -7.81 3.54
C GLU A 129 -6.73 -8.96 2.52
N ARG A 130 -6.42 -10.17 3.01
CA ARG A 130 -6.41 -11.37 2.17
C ARG A 130 -7.84 -11.86 1.95
N LEU A 131 -8.15 -12.32 0.76
CA LEU A 131 -9.45 -12.95 0.50
C LEU A 131 -9.58 -14.32 1.19
N PRO A 132 -10.80 -14.71 1.63
CA PRO A 132 -12.05 -13.94 1.56
C PRO A 132 -12.08 -12.76 2.55
N ILE A 133 -12.65 -11.63 2.13
CA ILE A 133 -12.78 -10.42 2.96
C ILE A 133 -14.07 -10.44 3.77
N SER A 134 -14.12 -9.65 4.85
CA SER A 134 -15.32 -9.50 5.67
C SER A 134 -16.51 -8.86 4.91
N LYS A 135 -17.73 -9.06 5.40
CA LYS A 135 -18.94 -8.44 4.82
C LYS A 135 -18.87 -6.92 4.94
N GLU A 136 -18.35 -6.44 6.05
CA GLU A 136 -18.12 -5.03 6.37
C GLU A 136 -17.12 -4.41 5.38
N SER A 137 -15.99 -5.09 5.15
CA SER A 137 -15.00 -4.72 4.14
C SER A 137 -15.62 -4.66 2.74
N ASN A 138 -16.45 -5.64 2.37
CA ASN A 138 -17.08 -5.66 1.06
C ASN A 138 -18.09 -4.50 0.86
N ILE A 139 -18.88 -4.18 1.89
CA ILE A 139 -19.79 -3.02 1.87
C ILE A 139 -18.97 -1.72 1.73
N LEU A 140 -17.89 -1.59 2.48
CA LEU A 140 -17.03 -0.41 2.45
C LEU A 140 -16.37 -0.22 1.07
N LEU A 141 -15.86 -1.29 0.47
CA LEU A 141 -15.29 -1.24 -0.88
C LEU A 141 -16.31 -0.81 -1.93
N ASN A 142 -17.56 -1.28 -1.83
CA ASN A 142 -18.62 -0.84 -2.74
C ASN A 142 -18.94 0.64 -2.57
N LYS A 143 -18.90 1.18 -1.34
CA LYS A 143 -19.03 2.61 -1.11
C LYS A 143 -17.89 3.41 -1.74
N PHE A 144 -16.63 2.94 -1.59
CA PHE A 144 -15.49 3.58 -2.24
C PHE A 144 -15.65 3.61 -3.76
N LYS A 145 -16.09 2.49 -4.35
CA LYS A 145 -16.31 2.36 -5.80
C LYS A 145 -17.40 3.28 -6.34
N GLN A 146 -18.42 3.58 -5.53
CA GLN A 146 -19.52 4.47 -5.88
C GLN A 146 -19.23 5.94 -5.51
N GLU A 147 -18.05 6.24 -4.96
CA GLU A 147 -17.70 7.57 -4.45
C GLU A 147 -18.66 8.10 -3.37
N THR A 148 -19.30 7.20 -2.61
CA THR A 148 -20.28 7.53 -1.55
C THR A 148 -19.69 7.49 -0.14
N VAL A 149 -18.37 7.32 -0.02
CA VAL A 149 -17.69 7.32 1.28
C VAL A 149 -17.59 8.75 1.81
N VAL A 150 -18.05 8.96 3.05
CA VAL A 150 -17.77 10.17 3.82
C VAL A 150 -16.52 9.91 4.65
N CYS A 151 -15.43 10.60 4.32
CA CYS A 151 -14.19 10.50 5.05
C CYS A 151 -14.25 11.38 6.31
N PRO A 152 -13.83 10.87 7.49
CA PRO A 152 -13.67 11.72 8.66
C PRO A 152 -12.64 12.81 8.36
N VAL A 153 -12.95 14.03 8.77
CA VAL A 153 -12.08 15.21 8.67
C VAL A 153 -11.07 15.19 9.82
#